data_AF-A0A6A9UZY8-F1
#
_entry.id   AF-A0A6A9UZY8-F1
#
_cell.length_a   1.000
_cell.length_b   1.000
_cell.length_c   1.000
_cell.angle_alpha   90.00
_cell.angle_beta   90.00
_cell.angle_gamma   90.00
#
_symmetry.space_group_name_H-M   'P 1'
#
loop_
_entity.id
_entity.type
_entity.pdbx_description
1 polymer ?
#
loop_
_entity_poly.entity_id
_entity_poly.type
_entity_poly.pdbx_seq_one_letter_code
_entity_poly.pdbx_strand_id
1 'polypeptide(L)'
;MRVRRTEGDSVNDVDVGTLLSSHRWEDRLRAAELLHRCADPSAVVMLRALLEDDDGAVIGAAAPALLACGEGGWTAALEGVWNSDDTAQTEAIRGAFIDLVLQDQDVETVLSDHVARPRSDAAARGANEMLIALKLRPAAD
;
A
#
# COMPACT_ATOMS: atom_id res chain seq x y z
N MET A 1 -14.15 3.18 10.63
CA MET A 1 -13.71 1.80 10.93
C MET A 1 -13.12 1.80 12.34
N ARG A 2 -13.53 0.87 13.21
CA ARG A 2 -12.91 0.74 14.53
C ARG A 2 -12.04 -0.49 14.58
N VAL A 3 -10.80 -0.32 15.01
CA VAL A 3 -9.84 -1.42 15.15
C VAL A 3 -9.79 -1.80 16.62
N ARG A 4 -10.21 -3.02 16.93
CA ARG A 4 -10.14 -3.56 18.30
C ARG A 4 -8.75 -4.07 18.58
N ARG A 5 -8.07 -3.52 19.59
CA ARG A 5 -6.86 -4.15 20.15
C ARG A 5 -7.24 -5.09 21.29
N THR A 6 -6.57 -6.23 21.36
CA THR A 6 -6.48 -7.05 22.57
C THR A 6 -5.08 -6.90 23.14
N GLU A 7 -4.87 -5.87 23.95
CA GLU A 7 -3.73 -5.77 24.86
C GLU A 7 -4.31 -5.82 26.28
N GLY A 8 -3.85 -6.79 27.08
CA GLY A 8 -4.16 -6.99 28.51
C GLY A 8 -5.37 -6.21 29.07
N ASP A 9 -6.55 -6.84 29.04
CA ASP A 9 -7.73 -6.51 29.86
C ASP A 9 -8.38 -5.10 29.71
N SER A 10 -8.14 -4.37 28.61
CA SER A 10 -9.00 -3.24 28.22
C SER A 10 -9.17 -3.12 26.71
N VAL A 11 -10.42 -3.26 26.25
CA VAL A 11 -10.79 -3.05 24.84
C VAL A 11 -10.74 -1.55 24.54
N ASN A 12 -9.62 -1.08 24.03
CA ASN A 12 -9.54 0.25 23.44
C ASN A 12 -10.06 0.18 22.01
N ASP A 13 -11.30 0.66 21.81
CA ASP A 13 -11.91 0.81 20.50
C ASP A 13 -11.31 2.07 19.84
N VAL A 14 -10.27 1.90 19.03
CA VAL A 14 -9.63 3.04 18.35
C VAL A 14 -10.42 3.37 17.09
N ASP A 15 -10.95 4.59 17.02
CA ASP A 15 -11.60 5.10 15.81
C ASP A 15 -10.53 5.57 14.82
N VAL A 16 -10.29 4.75 13.79
CA VAL A 16 -9.33 5.06 12.73
C VAL A 16 -9.74 6.33 11.97
N GLY A 17 -11.05 6.63 11.88
CA GLY A 17 -11.54 7.83 11.20
C GLY A 17 -11.03 9.12 11.86
N THR A 18 -11.02 9.16 13.20
CA THR A 18 -10.50 10.32 13.94
C THR A 18 -8.99 10.48 13.73
N LEU A 19 -8.24 9.38 13.70
CA LEU A 19 -6.80 9.42 13.48
C LEU A 19 -6.44 9.92 12.07
N LEU A 20 -7.16 9.44 11.05
CA LEU A 20 -6.96 9.85 9.65
C LEU A 20 -7.17 11.36 9.44
N SER A 21 -8.12 11.96 10.14
CA SER A 21 -8.42 13.40 10.04
C SER A 21 -7.59 14.28 10.99
N SER A 22 -6.63 13.71 11.72
CA SER A 22 -5.81 14.47 12.65
C SER A 22 -4.79 15.36 11.92
N HIS A 23 -4.61 16.58 12.43
CA HIS A 23 -3.53 17.46 11.98
C HIS A 23 -2.14 16.97 12.40
N ARG A 24 -2.06 16.01 13.32
CA ARG A 24 -0.81 15.41 13.79
C ARG A 24 -0.44 14.25 12.88
N TRP A 25 0.74 14.33 12.26
CA TRP A 25 1.25 13.25 11.41
C TRP A 25 1.41 11.94 12.20
N GLU A 26 1.71 12.00 13.51
CA GLU A 26 1.83 10.82 14.38
C GLU A 26 0.52 10.03 14.49
N ASP A 27 -0.62 10.74 14.51
CA ASP A 27 -1.93 10.11 14.57
C ASP A 27 -2.26 9.43 13.23
N ARG A 28 -1.95 10.09 12.10
CA ARG A 28 -2.14 9.53 10.76
C ARG A 28 -1.23 8.34 10.48
N LEU A 29 0.02 8.40 10.94
CA LEU A 29 0.96 7.27 10.93
C LEU A 29 0.37 6.09 11.73
N ARG A 30 -0.10 6.37 12.94
CA ARG A 30 -0.76 5.35 13.77
C ARG A 30 -1.99 4.75 13.08
N ALA A 31 -2.75 5.54 12.30
CA ALA A 31 -3.84 5.06 11.49
C ALA A 31 -3.34 4.07 10.42
N ALA A 32 -2.29 4.41 9.68
CA ALA A 32 -1.68 3.54 8.67
C ALA A 32 -1.24 2.20 9.27
N GLU A 33 -0.57 2.22 10.43
CA GLU A 33 -0.13 1.00 11.13
C GLU A 33 -1.29 0.14 11.63
N LEU A 34 -2.39 0.76 12.08
CA LEU A 34 -3.60 0.03 12.48
C LEU A 34 -4.24 -0.65 11.28
N LEU A 35 -4.34 0.06 10.14
CA LEU A 35 -4.88 -0.48 8.91
C LEU A 35 -4.01 -1.62 8.35
N HIS A 36 -2.68 -1.49 8.40
CA HIS A 36 -1.75 -2.55 7.99
C HIS A 36 -1.98 -3.85 8.77
N ARG A 37 -2.10 -3.75 10.11
CA ARG A 37 -2.37 -4.93 10.96
C ARG A 37 -3.71 -5.59 10.66
N CYS A 38 -4.70 -4.84 10.20
CA CYS A 38 -5.99 -5.40 9.82
C CYS A 38 -5.95 -6.08 8.46
N ALA A 39 -5.14 -5.58 7.52
CA ALA A 39 -5.06 -6.08 6.14
C ALA A 39 -6.44 -6.24 5.47
N ASP A 40 -7.40 -5.39 5.83
CA ASP A 40 -8.78 -5.48 5.39
C ASP A 40 -8.92 -4.83 3.99
N PRO A 41 -9.44 -5.53 2.97
CA PRO A 41 -9.64 -4.96 1.64
C PRO A 41 -10.48 -3.66 1.61
N SER A 42 -11.35 -3.43 2.60
CA SER A 42 -12.11 -2.18 2.73
C SER A 42 -11.25 -0.98 3.13
N ALA A 43 -10.00 -1.19 3.59
CA ALA A 43 -9.06 -0.15 3.95
C ALA A 43 -8.39 0.54 2.76
N VAL A 44 -8.48 -0.02 1.55
CA VAL A 44 -7.78 0.47 0.35
C VAL A 44 -8.02 1.96 0.11
N VAL A 45 -9.25 2.45 0.27
CA VAL A 45 -9.59 3.87 0.06
C VAL A 45 -8.88 4.77 1.07
N MET A 46 -8.83 4.36 2.35
CA MET A 46 -8.17 5.13 3.40
C MET A 46 -6.64 5.13 3.23
N LEU A 47 -6.08 3.99 2.85
CA LEU A 47 -4.63 3.84 2.62
C LEU A 47 -4.16 4.57 1.37
N ARG A 48 -4.97 4.61 0.31
CA ARG A 48 -4.70 5.43 -0.87
C ARG A 48 -4.61 6.91 -0.52
N ALA A 49 -5.50 7.41 0.32
CA ALA A 49 -5.44 8.80 0.78
C ALA A 49 -4.17 9.09 1.61
N LEU A 50 -3.74 8.16 2.47
CA LEU A 50 -2.48 8.29 3.23
C LEU A 50 -1.22 8.16 2.37
N LEU A 51 -1.34 7.60 1.18
CA LEU A 51 -0.24 7.54 0.22
C LEU A 51 0.00 8.92 -0.44
N GLU A 52 -0.99 9.81 -0.41
CA GLU A 52 -0.93 11.19 -0.89
C GLU A 52 -0.67 12.18 0.26
N ASP A 53 -0.27 11.68 1.43
CA ASP A 53 0.01 12.48 2.62
C ASP A 53 1.24 13.37 2.43
N ASP A 54 1.35 14.46 3.20
CA ASP A 54 2.50 15.37 3.14
C ASP A 54 3.70 14.90 3.98
N ASP A 55 3.46 13.97 4.92
CA ASP A 55 4.49 13.42 5.78
C ASP A 55 5.04 12.09 5.26
N GLY A 56 6.35 12.06 5.00
CA GLY A 56 7.02 10.89 4.44
C GLY A 56 6.95 9.63 5.32
N ALA A 57 6.82 9.75 6.63
CA ALA A 57 6.64 8.58 7.50
C ALA A 57 5.25 7.98 7.34
N VAL A 58 4.23 8.83 7.14
CA VAL A 58 2.86 8.40 6.86
C VAL A 58 2.80 7.69 5.50
N ILE A 59 3.36 8.28 4.45
CA ILE A 59 3.45 7.67 3.11
C ILE A 59 4.17 6.31 3.19
N GLY A 60 5.32 6.26 3.87
CA GLY A 60 6.13 5.05 4.05
C GLY A 60 5.39 3.93 4.77
N ALA A 61 4.51 4.25 5.72
CA ALA A 61 3.67 3.25 6.37
C ALA A 61 2.44 2.86 5.54
N ALA A 62 1.90 3.77 4.72
CA ALA A 62 0.72 3.53 3.89
C ALA A 62 1.01 2.55 2.74
N ALA A 63 2.19 2.62 2.12
CA ALA A 63 2.56 1.76 0.99
C ALA A 63 2.50 0.25 1.31
N PRO A 64 3.20 -0.28 2.33
CA PRO A 64 3.10 -1.71 2.68
C PRO A 64 1.72 -2.09 3.23
N ALA A 65 1.02 -1.17 3.91
CA ALA A 65 -0.36 -1.36 4.33
C ALA A 65 -1.30 -1.59 3.15
N LEU A 66 -1.11 -0.82 2.07
CA LEU A 66 -1.91 -0.93 0.87
C LEU A 66 -1.69 -2.29 0.21
N LEU A 67 -0.44 -2.73 0.03
CA LEU A 67 -0.14 -4.05 -0.56
C LEU A 67 -0.69 -5.22 0.27
N ALA A 68 -0.74 -5.08 1.60
CA ALA A 68 -1.33 -6.08 2.49
C ALA A 68 -2.84 -6.26 2.31
N CYS A 69 -3.55 -5.28 1.73
CA CYS A 69 -5.00 -5.36 1.47
C CYS A 69 -5.35 -6.26 0.26
N GLY A 70 -4.36 -6.90 -0.37
CA GLY A 70 -4.55 -7.79 -1.52
C GLY A 70 -4.83 -7.03 -2.81
N GLU A 71 -5.58 -7.65 -3.72
CA GLU A 71 -5.70 -7.23 -5.12
C GLU A 71 -6.03 -5.74 -5.34
N GLY A 72 -7.01 -5.21 -4.60
CA GLY A 72 -7.39 -3.80 -4.71
C GLY A 72 -6.27 -2.86 -4.25
N GLY A 73 -5.48 -3.29 -3.26
CA GLY A 73 -4.31 -2.59 -2.77
C GLY A 73 -3.15 -2.60 -3.77
N TRP A 74 -2.87 -3.75 -4.37
CA TRP A 74 -1.88 -3.88 -5.45
C TRP A 74 -2.23 -2.99 -6.64
N THR A 75 -3.49 -3.04 -7.09
CA THR A 75 -3.96 -2.16 -8.17
C THR A 75 -3.74 -0.69 -7.83
N ALA A 76 -4.15 -0.26 -6.63
CA ALA A 76 -3.99 1.14 -6.20
C ALA A 76 -2.52 1.57 -6.08
N ALA A 77 -1.64 0.70 -5.59
CA ALA A 77 -0.21 0.97 -5.50
C ALA A 77 0.42 1.14 -6.90
N LEU A 78 0.07 0.27 -7.84
CA LEU A 78 0.57 0.33 -9.22
C LEU A 78 0.06 1.56 -9.98
N GLU A 79 -1.21 1.94 -9.76
CA GLU A 79 -1.73 3.23 -10.24
C GLU A 79 -0.94 4.40 -9.65
N GLY A 80 -0.56 4.33 -8.37
CA GLY A 80 0.26 5.33 -7.70
C GLY A 80 1.64 5.47 -8.33
N VAL A 81 2.33 4.35 -8.63
CA VAL A 81 3.63 4.36 -9.33
C VAL A 81 3.54 5.09 -10.68
N TRP A 82 2.46 4.87 -11.44
CA TRP A 82 2.32 5.43 -12.77
C TRP A 82 1.82 6.89 -12.80
N ASN A 83 0.90 7.25 -11.91
CA ASN A 83 0.25 8.57 -11.96
C ASN A 83 0.93 9.63 -11.10
N SER A 84 1.86 9.24 -10.22
CA SER A 84 2.47 10.18 -9.29
C SER A 84 3.62 10.97 -9.92
N ASP A 85 3.54 12.29 -9.81
CA ASP A 85 4.70 13.16 -10.00
C ASP A 85 5.52 13.33 -8.70
N ASP A 86 5.05 12.75 -7.58
CA ASP A 86 5.73 12.81 -6.28
C ASP A 86 6.74 11.67 -6.14
N THR A 87 8.01 12.06 -6.01
CA THR A 87 9.11 11.14 -5.80
C THR A 87 9.00 10.42 -4.45
N ALA A 88 8.53 11.07 -3.38
CA ALA A 88 8.41 10.42 -2.07
C ALA A 88 7.36 9.31 -2.10
N GLN A 89 6.20 9.58 -2.70
CA GLN A 89 5.15 8.60 -2.91
C GLN A 89 5.65 7.41 -3.74
N THR A 90 6.28 7.70 -4.88
CA THR A 90 6.79 6.66 -5.79
C THR A 90 7.84 5.78 -5.11
N GLU A 91 8.80 6.38 -4.40
CA GLU A 91 9.85 5.64 -3.69
C GLU A 91 9.31 4.82 -2.52
N ALA A 92 8.30 5.31 -1.80
CA ALA A 92 7.64 4.53 -0.74
C ALA A 92 6.96 3.28 -1.31
N ILE A 93 6.26 3.41 -2.44
CA ILE A 93 5.64 2.26 -3.10
C ILE A 93 6.71 1.29 -3.61
N ARG A 94 7.74 1.78 -4.30
CA ARG A 94 8.85 0.95 -4.80
C ARG A 94 9.55 0.20 -3.67
N GLY A 95 9.83 0.89 -2.55
CA GLY A 95 10.40 0.29 -1.35
C GLY A 95 9.55 -0.85 -0.79
N ALA A 96 8.22 -0.64 -0.70
CA ALA A 96 7.32 -1.69 -0.23
C ALA A 96 7.32 -2.94 -1.13
N PHE A 97 7.43 -2.77 -2.44
CA PHE A 97 7.62 -3.92 -3.35
C PHE A 97 8.98 -4.62 -3.18
N ILE A 98 10.06 -3.86 -2.98
CA ILE A 98 11.38 -4.43 -2.69
C ILE A 98 11.31 -5.27 -1.41
N ASP A 99 10.65 -4.78 -0.36
CA ASP A 99 10.49 -5.51 0.89
C ASP A 99 9.74 -6.84 0.68
N LEU A 100 8.70 -6.87 -0.15
CA LEU A 100 8.01 -8.13 -0.49
C LEU A 100 8.92 -9.12 -1.24
N VAL A 101 9.75 -8.63 -2.17
CA VAL A 101 10.75 -9.47 -2.84
C VAL A 101 11.76 -10.02 -1.84
N LEU A 102 12.24 -9.21 -0.90
CA LEU A 102 13.15 -9.64 0.16
C LEU A 102 12.50 -10.64 1.14
N GLN A 103 11.18 -10.62 1.25
CA GLN A 103 10.37 -11.57 2.02
C GLN A 103 9.99 -12.84 1.23
N ASP A 104 10.62 -13.08 0.08
CA ASP A 104 10.37 -14.24 -0.79
C ASP A 104 8.90 -14.39 -1.22
N GLN A 105 8.19 -13.26 -1.33
CA GLN A 105 6.85 -13.23 -1.91
C GLN A 105 6.94 -13.28 -3.44
N ASP A 106 5.99 -13.95 -4.08
CA ASP A 106 5.95 -14.10 -5.54
C ASP A 106 5.44 -12.82 -6.24
N VAL A 107 6.23 -11.74 -6.12
CA VAL A 107 5.93 -10.43 -6.71
C VAL A 107 5.95 -10.51 -8.23
N GLU A 108 6.83 -11.34 -8.82
CA GLU A 108 6.92 -11.52 -10.26
C GLU A 108 5.60 -12.01 -10.86
N THR A 109 5.01 -13.07 -10.29
CA THR A 109 3.73 -13.60 -10.77
C THR A 109 2.61 -12.57 -10.64
N VAL A 110 2.54 -11.86 -9.51
CA VAL A 110 1.45 -10.88 -9.30
C VAL A 110 1.57 -9.69 -10.24
N LEU A 111 2.79 -9.15 -10.44
CA LEU A 111 3.02 -8.07 -11.40
C LEU A 111 2.74 -8.53 -12.84
N SER A 112 3.10 -9.77 -13.18
CA SER A 112 2.83 -10.36 -14.49
C SER A 112 1.31 -10.50 -14.74
N ASP A 113 0.52 -10.92 -13.74
CA ASP A 113 -0.95 -10.94 -13.86
C ASP A 113 -1.53 -9.53 -14.05
N HIS A 114 -0.99 -8.51 -13.38
CA HIS A 114 -1.41 -7.12 -13.56
C HIS A 114 -1.10 -6.57 -14.96
N VAL A 115 -0.05 -7.08 -15.62
CA VAL A 115 0.23 -6.76 -17.03
C VAL A 115 -0.69 -7.53 -17.97
N ALA A 116 -0.87 -8.83 -17.76
CA ALA A 116 -1.65 -9.71 -18.63
C ALA A 116 -3.17 -9.46 -18.53
N ARG A 117 -3.64 -9.10 -17.34
CA ARG A 117 -5.05 -8.87 -17.01
C ARG A 117 -5.18 -7.54 -16.27
N PRO A 118 -5.05 -6.40 -16.95
CA PRO A 118 -5.03 -5.11 -16.27
C PRO A 118 -6.40 -4.75 -15.69
N ARG A 119 -6.40 -4.20 -14.46
CA ARG A 119 -7.60 -3.65 -13.80
C ARG A 119 -7.83 -2.19 -14.20
N SER A 120 -6.77 -1.51 -14.62
CA SER A 120 -6.78 -0.21 -15.27
C SER A 120 -5.52 -0.05 -16.14
N ASP A 121 -5.56 0.85 -17.13
CA ASP A 121 -4.38 1.15 -17.96
C ASP A 121 -3.19 1.65 -17.11
N ALA A 122 -3.47 2.45 -16.08
CA ALA A 122 -2.47 2.95 -15.16
C ALA A 122 -1.83 1.81 -14.35
N ALA A 123 -2.63 0.88 -13.83
CA ALA A 123 -2.10 -0.29 -13.12
C ALA A 123 -1.22 -1.17 -14.03
N ALA A 124 -1.61 -1.36 -15.29
CA ALA A 124 -0.82 -2.12 -16.27
C ALA A 124 0.56 -1.49 -16.51
N ARG A 125 0.60 -0.15 -16.63
CA ARG A 125 1.84 0.59 -16.84
C ARG A 125 2.70 0.60 -15.58
N GLY A 126 2.10 0.84 -14.41
CA GLY A 126 2.78 0.73 -13.13
C GLY A 126 3.38 -0.66 -12.90
N ALA A 127 2.66 -1.73 -13.27
CA ALA A 127 3.17 -3.10 -13.17
C ALA A 127 4.40 -3.32 -14.06
N ASN A 128 4.34 -2.86 -15.31
CA ASN A 128 5.49 -2.92 -16.23
C ASN A 128 6.68 -2.12 -15.68
N GLU A 129 6.45 -0.93 -15.14
CA GLU A 129 7.52 -0.14 -14.51
C GLU A 129 8.15 -0.85 -13.32
N MET A 130 7.34 -1.51 -12.49
CA MET A 130 7.84 -2.27 -11.34
C MET A 130 8.65 -3.50 -11.78
N LEU A 131 8.20 -4.23 -12.81
CA LEU A 131 8.99 -5.34 -13.37
C LEU A 131 10.36 -4.85 -13.86
N ILE A 132 10.40 -3.73 -14.59
CA ILE A 132 11.65 -3.13 -15.09
C ILE A 132 12.55 -2.69 -13.92
N ALA A 133 11.99 -1.96 -12.96
CA ALA A 133 12.75 -1.41 -11.84
C ALA A 133 13.32 -2.48 -10.92
N LEU A 134 12.55 -3.55 -10.67
CA LEU A 134 12.97 -4.70 -9.87
C LEU A 134 13.83 -5.69 -10.67
N LYS A 135 14.01 -5.45 -11.98
CA LYS A 135 14.71 -6.34 -12.92
C LYS A 135 14.12 -7.76 -12.96
N LEU A 136 12.82 -7.87 -12.75
CA LEU A 136 12.06 -9.09 -12.87
C LEU A 136 11.66 -9.31 -14.32
N ARG A 137 11.52 -10.57 -14.73
CA ARG A 137 11.00 -10.91 -16.06
C ARG A 137 9.49 -11.14 -15.94
N PRO A 138 8.68 -10.83 -16.95
CA PRO A 138 7.31 -11.30 -16.96
C PRO A 138 7.30 -12.83 -16.93
N ALA A 139 6.45 -13.42 -16.07
CA ALA A 139 6.23 -14.85 -16.06
C ALA A 139 5.78 -15.30 -17.46
N ALA A 140 6.40 -16.35 -17.99
CA ALA A 140 5.98 -16.95 -19.25
C ALA A 140 4.72 -17.80 -19.02
N ASP A 141 3.69 -17.59 -19.83
CA ASP A 141 2.47 -18.42 -19.86
C ASP A 141 2.77 -19.90 -20.17
#